data_AF-A0A538EWM4-F1
#
_entry.id   AF-A0A538EWM4-F1
#
_cell.length_a   1.000
_cell.length_b   1.000
_cell.length_c   1.000
_cell.angle_alpha   90.00
_cell.angle_beta   90.00
_cell.angle_gamma   90.00
#
_symmetry.space_group_name_H-M   'P 1'
#
loop_
_entity.id
_entity.type
_entity.pdbx_description
1 polymer ?
#
loop_
_entity_poly.entity_id
_entity_poly.type
_entity_poly.pdbx_seq_one_letter_code
_entity_poly.pdbx_strand_id
1 'polypeptide(L)'
;METPEPFPPPEGEDVYYEGEQDVAIRPVGGFWALGGRLTWVAALVLALSAFTDWYAEHGLAGPTIAVIGWHTGALGKLIFFVGLVLLGLVILRELGFELPPSVPESLVVIALGSLATIFVLIRLISIPDSIPPPAGRGIGIWISLLASLAVIVAGLLRASEEL
;
A
#
# COMPACT_ATOMS: atom_id res chain seq x y z
N MET A 1 46.62 34.53 66.04
CA MET A 1 46.08 35.02 64.77
C MET A 1 45.83 33.80 63.90
N GLU A 2 44.71 33.10 64.12
CA GLU A 2 44.24 32.06 63.19
C GLU A 2 43.60 32.77 62.00
N THR A 3 44.11 32.51 60.81
CA THR A 3 43.47 32.92 59.55
C THR A 3 42.23 32.04 59.32
N PRO A 4 41.06 32.60 58.95
CA PRO A 4 39.89 31.80 58.62
C PRO A 4 40.19 30.84 57.46
N GLU A 5 39.75 29.59 57.59
CA GLU A 5 39.79 28.58 56.52
C GLU A 5 39.21 29.15 55.21
N PRO A 6 39.88 28.95 54.06
CA PRO A 6 39.34 29.37 52.77
C PRO A 6 38.04 28.62 52.46
N PHE A 7 37.02 29.36 52.04
CA PHE A 7 35.77 28.79 51.54
C PHE A 7 36.08 27.74 50.46
N PRO A 8 35.52 26.52 50.52
CA PRO A 8 35.63 25.60 49.40
C PRO A 8 35.00 26.26 48.16
N PRO A 9 35.57 26.07 46.96
CA PRO A 9 34.97 26.58 45.74
C PRO A 9 33.55 26.01 45.63
N PRO A 10 32.58 26.79 45.13
CA PRO A 10 31.23 26.29 44.92
C PRO A 10 31.35 24.99 44.11
N GLU A 11 30.80 23.90 44.66
CA GLU A 11 30.61 22.64 43.92
C GLU A 11 29.99 23.05 42.60
N GLY A 12 30.70 22.72 41.50
CA GLY A 12 30.31 23.14 40.17
C GLY A 12 28.83 22.90 40.03
N GLU A 13 28.09 23.96 39.69
CA GLU A 13 26.70 23.81 39.30
C GLU A 13 26.71 22.71 38.25
N ASP A 14 26.22 21.52 38.62
CA ASP A 14 25.89 20.50 37.67
C ASP A 14 24.83 21.17 36.83
N VAL A 15 25.29 21.78 35.74
CA VAL A 15 24.43 22.32 34.70
C VAL A 15 23.67 21.08 34.27
N TYR A 16 22.47 20.93 34.81
CA TYR A 16 21.45 20.11 34.23
C TYR A 16 21.27 20.72 32.85
N TYR A 17 22.05 20.23 31.89
CA TYR A 17 21.60 20.19 30.53
C TYR A 17 20.28 19.43 30.67
N GLU A 18 19.16 20.17 30.71
CA GLU A 18 17.90 19.66 30.19
C GLU A 18 18.31 19.15 28.83
N GLY A 19 18.58 17.83 28.78
CA GLY A 19 18.99 17.18 27.55
C GLY A 19 17.94 17.63 26.59
N GLU A 20 18.37 18.45 25.62
CA GLU A 20 17.55 18.99 24.56
C GLU A 20 16.55 17.89 24.30
N GLN A 21 15.27 18.10 24.65
CA GLN A 21 14.28 17.07 24.40
C GLN A 21 14.48 16.83 22.94
N ASP A 22 15.11 15.70 22.60
CA ASP A 22 15.23 15.22 21.26
C ASP A 22 13.77 15.12 20.92
N VAL A 23 13.28 16.18 20.27
CA VAL A 23 12.07 16.16 19.49
C VAL A 23 12.46 15.08 18.54
N ALA A 24 12.12 13.85 18.92
CA ALA A 24 12.25 12.70 18.09
C ALA A 24 11.34 13.11 16.96
N ILE A 25 11.92 13.70 15.92
CA ILE A 25 11.36 13.77 14.60
C ILE A 25 11.30 12.30 14.25
N ARG A 26 10.24 11.66 14.74
CA ARG A 26 9.87 10.28 14.48
C ARG A 26 9.92 10.26 12.96
N PRO A 27 10.80 9.46 12.33
CA PRO A 27 10.93 9.51 10.89
C PRO A 27 9.53 9.28 10.34
N VAL A 28 8.93 10.34 9.79
CA VAL A 28 7.57 10.35 9.24
C VAL A 28 7.57 9.21 8.26
N GLY A 29 6.89 8.10 8.60
CA GLY A 29 7.23 6.75 8.14
C GLY A 29 7.44 6.67 6.64
N GLY A 30 8.68 6.85 6.18
CA GLY A 30 8.97 7.06 4.76
C GLY A 30 8.73 5.80 3.93
N PHE A 31 9.07 5.84 2.64
CA PHE A 31 9.08 4.68 1.72
C PHE A 31 9.51 3.35 2.35
N TRP A 32 10.46 3.42 3.27
CA TRP A 32 11.11 2.29 3.91
C TRP A 32 10.35 1.69 5.09
N ALA A 33 9.28 2.33 5.56
CA ALA A 33 8.32 1.74 6.48
C ALA A 33 7.62 0.54 5.83
N LEU A 34 7.24 -0.46 6.62
CA LEU A 34 6.73 -1.74 6.10
C LEU A 34 5.42 -1.55 5.33
N GLY A 35 4.55 -0.65 5.80
CA GLY A 35 3.30 -0.29 5.13
C GLY A 35 3.54 0.34 3.75
N GLY A 36 4.50 1.27 3.65
CA GLY A 36 4.87 1.91 2.38
C GLY A 36 5.43 0.91 1.36
N ARG A 37 6.36 0.04 1.79
CA ARG A 37 6.93 -1.01 0.94
C ARG A 37 5.86 -1.97 0.40
N LEU A 38 4.98 -2.43 1.27
CA LEU A 38 3.94 -3.36 0.86
C LEU A 38 2.92 -2.69 -0.06
N THR A 39 2.61 -1.41 0.17
CA THR A 39 1.67 -0.66 -0.68
C THR A 39 2.18 -0.57 -2.12
N TRP A 40 3.45 -0.21 -2.36
CA TRP A 40 3.95 -0.08 -3.73
C TRP A 40 4.00 -1.43 -4.47
N VAL A 41 4.45 -2.50 -3.79
CA VAL A 41 4.50 -3.83 -4.41
C VAL A 41 3.09 -4.30 -4.73
N ALA A 42 2.17 -4.23 -3.75
CA ALA A 42 0.81 -4.69 -3.91
C ALA A 42 0.06 -3.88 -4.99
N ALA A 43 0.24 -2.56 -5.03
CA ALA A 43 -0.35 -1.69 -6.05
C ALA A 43 0.20 -1.97 -7.45
N LEU A 44 1.51 -2.20 -7.58
CA LEU A 44 2.14 -2.59 -8.84
C LEU A 44 1.60 -3.93 -9.33
N VAL A 45 1.58 -4.94 -8.46
CA VAL A 45 1.06 -6.27 -8.80
C VAL A 45 -0.42 -6.18 -9.16
N LEU A 46 -1.22 -5.39 -8.43
CA LEU A 46 -2.63 -5.17 -8.73
C LEU A 46 -2.82 -4.55 -10.12
N ALA A 47 -2.04 -3.51 -10.46
CA ALA A 47 -2.10 -2.87 -11.77
C ALA A 47 -1.74 -3.85 -12.90
N LEU A 48 -0.64 -4.59 -12.74
CA LEU A 48 -0.16 -5.54 -13.73
C LEU A 48 -1.09 -6.75 -13.88
N SER A 49 -1.81 -7.14 -12.82
CA SER A 49 -2.77 -8.25 -12.85
C SER A 49 -3.93 -8.04 -13.82
N ALA A 50 -4.24 -6.79 -14.22
CA ALA A 50 -5.25 -6.53 -15.23
C ALA A 50 -4.81 -6.98 -16.64
N PHE A 51 -3.50 -7.19 -16.86
CA PHE A 51 -2.94 -7.64 -18.15
C PHE A 51 -2.56 -9.12 -18.14
N THR A 52 -2.91 -9.86 -17.09
CA THR A 52 -2.73 -11.33 -17.00
C THR A 52 -4.04 -12.05 -17.27
N ASP A 53 -3.99 -13.38 -17.43
CA ASP A 53 -5.16 -14.17 -17.81
C ASP A 53 -6.23 -14.16 -16.70
N TRP A 54 -7.40 -13.59 -16.97
CA TRP A 54 -8.51 -13.66 -16.01
C TRP A 54 -9.40 -14.85 -16.30
N TYR A 55 -9.52 -15.20 -17.56
CA TYR A 55 -10.28 -16.34 -18.02
C TYR A 55 -9.45 -17.13 -19.01
N ALA A 56 -9.47 -18.45 -18.87
CA ALA A 56 -8.75 -19.36 -19.74
C ALA A 56 -9.63 -20.55 -20.10
N GLU A 57 -9.64 -20.90 -21.37
CA GLU A 57 -10.25 -22.12 -21.89
C GLU A 57 -9.15 -23.14 -22.19
N HIS A 58 -9.28 -24.33 -21.61
CA HIS A 58 -8.40 -25.45 -21.89
C HIS A 58 -9.09 -26.36 -22.90
N GLY A 59 -8.72 -26.24 -24.17
CA GLY A 59 -9.23 -27.11 -25.22
C GLY A 59 -8.72 -28.54 -25.05
N LEU A 60 -9.60 -29.54 -25.20
CA LEU A 60 -9.25 -30.97 -25.17
C LEU A 60 -8.38 -31.41 -26.37
N ALA A 61 -8.36 -30.63 -27.45
CA ALA A 61 -7.62 -30.94 -28.69
C ALA A 61 -7.10 -29.69 -29.43
N GLY A 62 -7.13 -28.50 -28.81
CA GLY A 62 -6.80 -27.22 -29.44
C GLY A 62 -5.95 -26.31 -28.54
N PRO A 63 -5.44 -25.18 -29.07
CA PRO A 63 -4.61 -24.25 -28.30
C PRO A 63 -5.39 -23.59 -27.15
N THR A 64 -4.73 -23.40 -26.01
CA THR A 64 -5.30 -22.69 -24.85
C THR A 64 -5.56 -21.23 -25.21
N ILE A 65 -6.80 -20.79 -25.06
CA ILE A 65 -7.19 -19.39 -25.29
C ILE A 65 -7.31 -18.70 -23.93
N ALA A 66 -6.56 -17.61 -23.76
CA ALA A 66 -6.55 -16.81 -22.54
C ALA A 66 -7.05 -15.40 -22.83
N VAL A 67 -7.98 -14.92 -22.00
CA VAL A 67 -8.51 -13.56 -22.04
C VAL A 67 -7.93 -12.77 -20.88
N ILE A 68 -7.20 -11.71 -21.20
CA ILE A 68 -6.66 -10.82 -20.18
C ILE A 68 -7.74 -9.93 -19.55
N GLY A 69 -7.57 -9.59 -18.28
CA GLY A 69 -8.51 -8.76 -17.51
C GLY A 69 -8.93 -7.46 -18.19
N TRP A 70 -8.01 -6.79 -18.86
CA TRP A 70 -8.24 -5.53 -19.60
C TRP A 70 -9.39 -5.61 -20.62
N HIS A 71 -9.52 -6.75 -21.29
CA HIS A 71 -10.54 -6.98 -22.31
C HIS A 71 -11.87 -7.48 -21.74
N THR A 72 -11.97 -7.68 -20.42
CA THR A 72 -13.19 -8.18 -19.76
C THR A 72 -14.20 -7.08 -19.43
N GLY A 73 -14.05 -5.87 -19.98
CA GLY A 73 -14.97 -4.75 -19.79
C GLY A 73 -14.43 -3.64 -18.88
N ALA A 74 -15.31 -2.91 -18.19
CA ALA A 74 -14.94 -1.74 -17.39
C ALA A 74 -14.21 -2.11 -16.09
N LEU A 75 -14.61 -3.18 -15.41
CA LEU A 75 -14.03 -3.59 -14.11
C LEU A 75 -12.53 -3.88 -14.20
N GLY A 76 -12.06 -4.54 -15.26
CA GLY A 76 -10.63 -4.79 -15.48
C GLY A 76 -9.82 -3.49 -15.62
N LYS A 77 -10.39 -2.48 -16.29
CA LYS A 77 -9.78 -1.16 -16.43
C LYS A 77 -9.79 -0.42 -15.10
N LEU A 78 -10.88 -0.48 -14.36
CA LEU A 78 -10.99 0.14 -13.05
C LEU A 78 -9.97 -0.42 -12.06
N ILE A 79 -9.74 -1.73 -12.05
CA ILE A 79 -8.70 -2.35 -11.21
C ILE A 79 -7.31 -1.85 -11.58
N PHE A 80 -6.99 -1.75 -12.88
CA PHE A 80 -5.75 -1.14 -13.35
C PHE A 80 -5.59 0.30 -12.85
N PHE A 81 -6.62 1.13 -13.00
CA PHE A 81 -6.57 2.53 -12.57
C PHE A 81 -6.51 2.68 -11.05
N VAL A 82 -7.15 1.80 -10.27
CA VAL A 82 -6.98 1.78 -8.81
C VAL A 82 -5.53 1.48 -8.44
N GLY A 83 -4.90 0.49 -9.09
CA GLY A 83 -3.47 0.22 -8.92
C GLY A 83 -2.59 1.42 -9.29
N LEU A 84 -2.89 2.11 -10.39
CA LEU A 84 -2.18 3.34 -10.77
C LEU A 84 -2.37 4.50 -9.80
N VAL A 85 -3.58 4.70 -9.27
CA VAL A 85 -3.85 5.73 -8.26
C VAL A 85 -3.01 5.46 -7.01
N LEU A 86 -2.98 4.21 -6.54
CA LEU A 86 -2.15 3.83 -5.39
C LEU A 86 -0.66 4.05 -5.66
N LEU A 87 -0.16 3.66 -6.83
CA LEU A 87 1.23 3.97 -7.23
C LEU A 87 1.48 5.47 -7.31
N GLY A 88 0.53 6.22 -7.84
CA GLY A 88 0.56 7.68 -7.90
C GLY A 88 0.68 8.29 -6.52
N LEU A 89 -0.09 7.80 -5.54
CA LEU A 89 0.02 8.24 -4.14
C LEU A 89 1.41 7.97 -3.57
N VAL A 90 1.97 6.76 -3.80
CA VAL A 90 3.33 6.44 -3.35
C VAL A 90 4.36 7.37 -3.99
N ILE A 91 4.32 7.55 -5.31
CA ILE A 91 5.28 8.40 -6.03
C ILE A 91 5.15 9.86 -5.59
N LEU A 92 3.93 10.37 -5.48
CA LEU A 92 3.65 11.74 -5.09
C LEU A 92 4.20 12.02 -3.69
N ARG A 93 4.04 11.06 -2.77
CA ARG A 93 4.66 11.11 -1.46
C ARG A 93 6.18 11.13 -1.50
N GLU A 94 6.82 10.29 -2.32
CA GLU A 94 8.29 10.33 -2.49
C GLU A 94 8.79 11.67 -3.03
N LEU A 95 7.95 12.38 -3.78
CA LEU A 95 8.24 13.72 -4.26
C LEU A 95 7.96 14.82 -3.21
N GLY A 96 7.56 14.44 -1.99
CA GLY A 96 7.27 15.36 -0.88
C GLY A 96 5.85 15.95 -0.89
N PHE A 97 4.96 15.43 -1.73
CA PHE A 97 3.56 15.85 -1.77
C PHE A 97 2.71 14.94 -0.88
N GLU A 98 2.26 15.49 0.24
CA GLU A 98 1.43 14.78 1.21
C GLU A 98 -0.06 15.09 1.00
N LEU A 99 -0.91 14.17 1.43
CA LEU A 99 -2.34 14.42 1.50
C LEU A 99 -2.65 15.48 2.58
N PRO A 100 -3.76 16.23 2.46
CA PRO A 100 -4.18 17.15 3.49
C PRO A 100 -4.28 16.45 4.86
N PRO A 101 -3.91 17.10 5.98
CA PRO A 101 -3.93 16.49 7.31
C PRO A 101 -5.29 15.93 7.74
N SER A 102 -6.38 16.34 7.09
CA SER A 102 -7.73 15.84 7.33
C SER A 102 -7.99 14.44 6.75
N VAL A 103 -7.10 13.91 5.90
CA VAL A 103 -7.29 12.63 5.20
C VAL A 103 -6.12 11.69 5.53
N PRO A 104 -6.31 10.70 6.43
CA PRO A 104 -5.30 9.68 6.70
C PRO A 104 -4.99 8.89 5.43
N GLU A 105 -3.72 8.73 5.10
CA GLU A 105 -3.31 8.02 3.89
C GLU A 105 -3.62 6.53 3.99
N SER A 106 -3.45 5.95 5.17
CA SER A 106 -3.89 4.58 5.50
C SER A 106 -5.35 4.33 5.13
N LEU A 107 -6.25 5.27 5.45
CA LEU A 107 -7.68 5.17 5.12
C LEU A 107 -7.90 5.13 3.61
N VAL A 108 -7.18 5.97 2.85
CA VAL A 108 -7.27 6.00 1.38
C VAL A 108 -6.80 4.66 0.78
N VAL A 109 -5.67 4.13 1.26
CA VAL A 109 -5.13 2.84 0.80
C VAL A 109 -6.10 1.70 1.11
N ILE A 110 -6.66 1.65 2.32
CA ILE A 110 -7.65 0.64 2.72
C ILE A 110 -8.91 0.74 1.87
N ALA A 111 -9.42 1.95 1.65
CA ALA A 111 -10.63 2.19 0.86
C ALA A 111 -10.44 1.75 -0.60
N LEU A 112 -9.31 2.11 -1.22
CA LEU A 112 -8.98 1.69 -2.59
C LEU A 112 -8.74 0.18 -2.69
N GLY A 113 -8.07 -0.44 -1.72
CA GLY A 113 -7.89 -1.89 -1.67
C GLY A 113 -9.20 -2.65 -1.51
N SER A 114 -10.12 -2.12 -0.70
CA SER A 114 -11.47 -2.67 -0.52
C SER A 114 -12.28 -2.56 -1.82
N LEU A 115 -12.22 -1.41 -2.49
CA LEU A 115 -12.88 -1.20 -3.78
C LEU A 115 -12.35 -2.16 -4.85
N ALA A 116 -11.03 -2.32 -4.95
CA ALA A 116 -10.41 -3.30 -5.84
C ALA A 116 -10.86 -4.73 -5.53
N THR A 117 -10.92 -5.09 -4.24
CA THR A 117 -11.39 -6.42 -3.81
C THR A 117 -12.83 -6.67 -4.26
N ILE A 118 -13.72 -5.68 -4.11
CA ILE A 118 -15.10 -5.78 -4.60
C ILE A 118 -15.13 -6.02 -6.11
N PHE A 119 -14.35 -5.25 -6.89
CA PHE A 119 -14.30 -5.41 -8.35
C PHE A 119 -13.80 -6.80 -8.77
N VAL A 120 -12.77 -7.32 -8.10
CA VAL A 120 -12.23 -8.66 -8.35
C VAL A 120 -13.25 -9.73 -7.99
N LEU A 121 -13.92 -9.62 -6.84
CA LEU A 121 -14.94 -10.58 -6.41
C LEU A 121 -16.12 -10.63 -7.38
N ILE A 122 -16.58 -9.47 -7.87
CA ILE A 122 -17.61 -9.41 -8.92
C ILE A 122 -17.16 -10.21 -10.14
N ARG A 123 -15.92 -10.03 -10.59
CA ARG A 123 -15.38 -10.75 -11.76
C ARG A 123 -15.11 -12.23 -11.51
N LEU A 124 -14.85 -12.62 -10.27
CA LEU A 124 -14.65 -14.02 -9.90
C LEU A 124 -15.95 -14.82 -10.03
N ILE A 125 -17.07 -14.23 -9.58
CA ILE A 125 -18.39 -14.87 -9.59
C ILE A 125 -19.16 -14.64 -10.90
N SER A 126 -18.95 -13.50 -11.56
CA SER A 126 -19.64 -13.09 -12.79
C SER A 126 -18.68 -12.99 -13.96
N ILE A 127 -18.78 -13.96 -14.87
CA ILE A 127 -18.07 -13.97 -16.15
C ILE A 127 -18.82 -13.04 -17.12
N PRO A 128 -18.14 -12.17 -17.87
CA PRO A 128 -18.80 -11.32 -18.86
C PRO A 128 -19.44 -12.14 -19.98
N ASP A 129 -20.65 -11.76 -20.39
CA ASP A 129 -21.42 -12.43 -21.45
C ASP A 129 -20.71 -12.46 -22.81
N SER A 130 -19.73 -11.58 -23.04
CA SER A 130 -18.92 -11.54 -24.25
C SER A 130 -17.92 -12.69 -24.35
N ILE A 131 -17.69 -13.44 -23.27
CA ILE A 131 -16.76 -14.57 -23.24
C ILE A 131 -17.58 -15.86 -23.48
N PRO A 132 -17.30 -16.61 -24.56
CA PRO A 132 -18.03 -17.83 -24.85
C PRO A 132 -17.79 -18.90 -23.76
N PRO A 133 -18.83 -19.62 -23.31
CA PRO A 133 -18.65 -20.80 -22.46
C PRO A 133 -18.03 -21.95 -23.27
N PRO A 134 -17.14 -22.78 -22.68
CA PRO A 134 -16.74 -22.82 -21.27
C PRO A 134 -15.51 -21.93 -20.96
N ALA A 135 -15.67 -20.96 -20.04
CA ALA A 135 -14.57 -20.12 -19.57
C ALA A 135 -14.18 -20.46 -18.13
N GLY A 136 -12.97 -21.01 -17.95
CA GLY A 136 -12.35 -21.21 -16.63
C GLY A 136 -11.83 -19.89 -16.04
N ARG A 137 -11.47 -19.90 -14.76
CA ARG A 137 -10.79 -18.76 -14.11
C ARG A 137 -9.29 -18.94 -14.32
N GLY A 138 -8.65 -17.95 -14.95
CA GLY A 138 -7.20 -17.90 -15.14
C GLY A 138 -6.45 -17.58 -13.84
N ILE A 139 -5.13 -17.62 -13.87
CA ILE A 139 -4.31 -17.32 -12.69
C ILE A 139 -4.33 -15.82 -12.35
N GLY A 140 -4.48 -14.96 -13.35
CA GLY A 140 -4.52 -13.51 -13.19
C GLY A 140 -5.61 -13.00 -12.25
N ILE A 141 -6.78 -13.65 -12.21
CA ILE A 141 -7.85 -13.23 -11.29
C ILE A 141 -7.48 -13.52 -9.83
N TRP A 142 -6.79 -14.61 -9.56
CA TRP A 142 -6.30 -14.95 -8.23
C TRP A 142 -5.16 -14.02 -7.80
N ILE A 143 -4.27 -13.66 -8.73
CA ILE A 143 -3.23 -12.64 -8.49
C ILE A 143 -3.89 -11.31 -8.12
N SER A 144 -4.94 -10.89 -8.85
CA SER A 144 -5.65 -9.64 -8.56
C SER A 144 -6.31 -9.65 -7.18
N LEU A 145 -6.89 -10.79 -6.78
CA LEU A 145 -7.51 -10.95 -5.46
C LEU A 145 -6.47 -10.89 -4.34
N LEU A 146 -5.37 -11.61 -4.49
CA LEU A 146 -4.29 -11.60 -3.50
C LEU A 146 -3.67 -10.20 -3.39
N ALA A 147 -3.46 -9.53 -4.52
CA ALA A 147 -2.92 -8.18 -4.56
C ALA A 147 -3.87 -7.16 -3.89
N SER A 148 -5.18 -7.22 -4.14
CA SER A 148 -6.13 -6.30 -3.52
C SER A 148 -6.22 -6.49 -2.01
N LEU A 149 -6.16 -7.74 -1.53
CA LEU A 149 -6.06 -8.04 -0.09
C LEU A 149 -4.74 -7.55 0.50
N ALA A 150 -3.62 -7.72 -0.21
CA ALA A 150 -2.32 -7.22 0.21
C ALA A 150 -2.31 -5.68 0.32
N VAL A 151 -3.02 -4.96 -0.56
CA VAL A 151 -3.22 -3.50 -0.43
C VAL A 151 -3.94 -3.15 0.87
N ILE A 152 -5.00 -3.89 1.24
CA ILE A 152 -5.72 -3.65 2.50
C ILE A 152 -4.78 -3.88 3.69
N VAL A 153 -4.03 -4.99 3.69
CA VAL A 153 -3.04 -5.29 4.74
C VAL A 153 -1.99 -4.19 4.83
N ALA A 154 -1.49 -3.69 3.69
CA ALA A 154 -0.54 -2.59 3.65
C ALA A 154 -1.11 -1.31 4.28
N GLY A 155 -2.37 -0.99 3.98
CA GLY A 155 -3.08 0.13 4.58
C GLY A 155 -3.28 -0.01 6.09
N LEU A 156 -3.56 -1.23 6.59
CA LEU A 156 -3.66 -1.51 8.03
C LEU A 156 -2.30 -1.38 8.75
N LEU A 157 -1.22 -1.87 8.13
CA LEU A 157 0.13 -1.69 8.65
C LEU A 157 0.47 -0.21 8.73
N ARG A 158 0.12 0.55 7.69
CA ARG A 158 0.34 2.00 7.66
C ARG A 158 -0.47 2.75 8.71
N ALA A 159 -1.74 2.37 8.92
CA ALA A 159 -2.55 2.93 10.00
C ALA A 159 -1.85 2.75 11.36
N SER A 160 -1.16 1.62 11.55
CA SER A 160 -0.39 1.37 12.78
C SER A 160 0.89 2.20 12.87
N GLU A 161 1.46 2.63 11.73
CA GLU A 161 2.64 3.50 11.64
C GLU A 161 2.27 4.99 11.82
N GLU A 162 1.02 5.37 11.50
CA GLU A 162 0.48 6.73 11.64
C GLU A 162 0.05 7.07 13.08
N LEU A 163 -0.17 6.07 13.94
CA LEU A 163 -0.52 6.21 15.36
C LEU A 163 0.71 6.48 16.26
#